data_AF-A0AAX4HJT7-F1
#
_entry.id   AF-A0AAX4HJT7-F1
#
_cell.length_a   1.000
_cell.length_b   1.000
_cell.length_c   1.000
_cell.angle_alpha   90.00
_cell.angle_beta   90.00
_cell.angle_gamma   90.00
#
_symmetry.space_group_name_H-M   'P 1'
#
loop_
_entity.id
_entity.type
_entity.pdbx_description
1 polymer ?
#
loop_
_entity_poly.entity_id
_entity_poly.type
_entity_poly.pdbx_seq_one_letter_code
_entity_poly.pdbx_strand_id
1 'polypeptide(L)'
;MRLTEFVVVVMAALLFLIPTMRQENRPMERQEQEEAPMEQVLEESNTFKITYEVQKPEEESLADIIWMKRAAEVAKDEGIPYFNVLEQHTTKRFVDSYNMELSVVEGVIQLDKDPMRAEFDANEIESLVLTDSP
;
A
#
# COMPACT_ATOMS: atom_id res chain seq x y z
N MET A 1 63.17 26.73 -3.42
CA MET A 1 61.85 26.33 -3.93
C MET A 1 61.25 27.47 -4.71
N ARG A 2 61.07 27.31 -6.02
CA ARG A 2 60.44 28.34 -6.84
C ARG A 2 58.93 28.28 -6.66
N LEU A 3 58.23 29.41 -6.72
CA LEU A 3 56.78 29.54 -6.50
C LEU A 3 55.97 28.49 -7.29
N THR A 4 56.48 28.12 -8.47
CA THR A 4 55.93 27.09 -9.35
C THR A 4 55.95 25.68 -8.76
N GLU A 5 56.99 25.29 -8.02
CA GLU A 5 57.07 23.96 -7.39
C GLU A 5 56.07 23.82 -6.24
N PHE A 6 55.84 24.89 -5.47
CA PHE A 6 54.90 24.88 -4.36
C PHE A 6 53.46 24.73 -4.85
N VAL A 7 53.10 25.40 -5.96
CA VAL A 7 51.76 25.30 -6.58
C VAL A 7 51.50 23.89 -7.11
N VAL A 8 52.50 23.24 -7.71
CA VAL A 8 52.37 21.87 -8.24
C VAL A 8 52.16 20.85 -7.11
N VAL A 9 52.86 21.00 -5.99
CA VAL A 9 52.71 20.08 -4.84
C VAL A 9 51.35 20.25 -4.16
N VAL A 10 50.85 21.48 -4.02
CA VAL A 10 49.51 21.75 -3.45
C VAL A 10 48.40 21.21 -4.36
N MET A 11 48.54 21.37 -5.69
CA MET A 11 47.60 20.80 -6.67
C MET A 11 47.57 19.27 -6.63
N ALA A 12 48.73 18.62 -6.49
CA ALA A 12 48.81 17.16 -6.38
C ALA A 12 48.18 16.64 -5.07
N ALA A 13 48.37 17.37 -3.96
CA ALA A 13 47.76 17.00 -2.68
C ALA A 13 46.21 17.15 -2.69
N LEU A 14 45.68 18.16 -3.39
CA LEU A 14 44.24 18.36 -3.55
C LEU A 14 43.56 17.24 -4.37
N LEU A 15 44.25 16.69 -5.37
CA LEU A 15 43.72 15.57 -6.17
C LEU A 15 43.59 14.26 -5.39
N PHE A 16 44.40 14.06 -4.33
CA PHE A 16 44.31 12.88 -3.45
C PHE A 16 43.25 13.01 -2.35
N LEU A 17 42.72 14.21 -2.11
CA LEU A 17 41.74 14.49 -1.04
C LEU A 17 40.29 14.45 -1.52
N ILE A 18 40.01 14.07 -2.77
CA ILE A 18 38.65 13.80 -3.21
C ILE A 18 38.31 12.39 -2.74
N PRO A 19 37.49 12.20 -1.69
CA PRO A 19 36.98 10.89 -1.37
C PRO A 19 36.15 10.45 -2.57
N THR A 20 36.65 9.48 -3.33
CA THR A 20 35.86 8.72 -4.28
C THR A 20 34.86 7.92 -3.47
N MET A 21 33.74 8.56 -3.10
CA MET A 21 32.53 7.84 -2.74
C MET A 21 32.14 7.04 -3.97
N ARG A 22 32.60 5.80 -4.03
CA ARG A 22 31.94 4.75 -4.81
C ARG A 22 30.52 4.69 -4.25
N GLN A 23 29.59 5.36 -4.93
CA GLN A 23 28.19 5.00 -4.86
C GLN A 23 28.14 3.55 -5.32
N GLU A 24 28.04 2.67 -4.33
CA GLU A 24 27.56 1.32 -4.50
C GLU A 24 26.17 1.48 -5.12
N ASN A 25 26.08 1.37 -6.45
CA ASN A 25 24.83 1.15 -7.16
C ASN A 25 24.32 -0.22 -6.72
N ARG A 26 23.80 -0.31 -5.50
CA ARG A 26 22.76 -1.27 -5.20
C ARG A 26 21.59 -0.83 -6.06
N PRO A 27 21.06 -1.69 -6.95
CA PRO A 27 19.79 -1.38 -7.56
C PRO A 27 18.81 -1.19 -6.41
N MET A 28 18.37 0.05 -6.21
CA MET A 28 17.14 0.34 -5.49
C MET A 28 16.03 -0.30 -6.32
N GLU A 29 15.78 -1.59 -6.13
CA GLU A 29 14.49 -2.23 -6.45
C GLU A 29 13.43 -1.71 -5.47
N ARG A 30 13.28 -0.38 -5.37
CA ARG A 30 12.27 0.23 -4.51
C ARG A 30 11.68 1.54 -5.03
N GLN A 31 11.87 1.89 -6.29
CA GLN A 31 11.22 3.08 -6.86
C GLN A 31 10.83 2.83 -8.31
N GLU A 32 9.81 2.01 -8.51
CA GLU A 32 8.92 2.01 -9.70
C GLU A 32 7.81 0.95 -9.54
N GLN A 33 7.28 0.76 -8.32
CA GLN A 33 5.86 0.42 -8.24
C GLN A 33 5.15 1.75 -8.50
N GLU A 34 5.00 2.03 -9.79
CA GLU A 34 4.00 2.95 -10.31
C GLU A 34 2.73 2.75 -9.48
N GLU A 35 2.23 3.84 -8.93
CA GLU A 35 0.81 4.00 -8.63
C GLU A 35 0.08 3.71 -9.95
N ALA A 36 -0.15 2.43 -10.25
CA ALA A 36 -1.02 2.04 -11.32
C ALA A 36 -2.38 2.58 -10.89
N PRO A 37 -2.97 3.56 -11.59
CA PRO A 37 -4.27 4.08 -11.21
C PRO A 37 -5.19 2.88 -11.05
N MET A 38 -5.97 2.82 -9.97
CA MET A 38 -6.88 1.75 -9.55
C MET A 38 -7.63 1.01 -10.68
N GLU A 39 -7.82 1.66 -11.82
CA GLU A 39 -8.37 1.10 -13.07
C GLU A 39 -7.44 0.12 -13.83
N GLN A 40 -6.12 0.26 -13.75
CA GLN A 40 -5.14 -0.62 -14.43
C GLN A 40 -4.94 -1.98 -13.72
N VAL A 41 -5.18 -2.05 -12.41
CA VAL A 41 -5.04 -3.30 -11.63
C VAL A 41 -6.20 -4.29 -11.91
N LEU A 42 -7.31 -3.79 -12.47
CA LEU A 42 -8.48 -4.61 -12.84
C LEU A 42 -8.29 -5.44 -14.12
N GLU A 43 -7.12 -5.37 -14.78
CA GLU A 43 -6.85 -6.15 -16.01
C GLU A 43 -6.63 -7.66 -15.74
N GLU A 44 -6.36 -8.05 -14.49
CA GLU A 44 -6.27 -9.45 -14.10
C GLU A 44 -7.65 -10.04 -13.75
N SER A 45 -7.94 -11.25 -14.21
CA SER A 45 -9.26 -11.90 -14.07
C SER A 45 -9.70 -12.19 -12.63
N ASN A 46 -8.84 -11.94 -11.64
CA ASN A 46 -9.05 -12.28 -10.23
C ASN A 46 -8.97 -11.05 -9.32
N THR A 47 -9.02 -9.84 -9.89
CA THR A 47 -8.95 -8.59 -9.13
C THR A 47 -10.33 -7.96 -8.98
N PHE A 48 -10.65 -7.49 -7.77
CA PHE A 48 -11.95 -6.91 -7.43
C PHE A 48 -11.77 -5.56 -6.72
N LYS A 49 -12.47 -4.53 -7.22
CA LYS A 49 -12.59 -3.25 -6.52
C LYS A 49 -13.72 -3.33 -5.49
N ILE A 50 -13.42 -2.91 -4.26
CA ILE A 50 -14.34 -2.93 -3.12
C ILE A 50 -14.43 -1.52 -2.54
N THR A 51 -15.65 -1.02 -2.46
CA THR A 51 -15.94 0.30 -1.87
C THR A 51 -16.90 0.12 -0.69
N TYR A 52 -16.53 0.71 0.45
CA TYR A 52 -17.36 0.82 1.64
C TYR A 52 -17.55 2.30 1.99
N GLU A 53 -18.81 2.75 1.99
CA GLU A 53 -19.17 4.11 2.36
C GLU A 53 -19.83 4.09 3.73
N VAL A 54 -19.20 4.73 4.72
CA VAL A 54 -19.75 4.84 6.08
C VAL A 54 -21.06 5.62 6.03
N GLN A 55 -22.14 4.99 6.49
CA GLN A 55 -23.46 5.61 6.50
C GLN A 55 -23.79 6.25 7.84
N LYS A 56 -23.15 5.79 8.93
CA LYS A 56 -23.42 6.26 10.30
C LYS A 56 -22.13 6.67 11.01
N PRO A 57 -22.15 7.71 11.85
CA PRO A 57 -20.96 8.14 12.60
C PRO A 57 -20.37 7.05 13.51
N GLU A 58 -21.20 6.15 14.03
CA GLU A 58 -20.81 5.03 14.90
C GLU A 58 -19.93 3.99 14.18
N GLU A 59 -20.06 3.88 12.85
CA GLU A 59 -19.31 2.94 12.02
C GLU A 59 -17.95 3.51 11.59
N GLU A 60 -17.70 4.81 11.81
CA GLU A 60 -16.51 5.51 11.35
C GLU A 60 -15.21 4.89 11.87
N SER A 61 -15.19 4.51 13.15
CA SER A 61 -14.04 3.86 13.77
C SER A 61 -13.84 2.41 13.31
N LEU A 62 -14.84 1.82 12.65
CA LEU A 62 -14.85 0.43 12.20
C LEU A 62 -14.78 0.34 10.66
N ALA A 63 -14.63 1.46 9.95
CA ALA A 63 -14.74 1.51 8.50
C ALA A 63 -13.78 0.54 7.81
N ASP A 64 -12.53 0.48 8.24
CA ASP A 64 -11.52 -0.42 7.67
C ASP A 64 -11.84 -1.89 7.95
N ILE A 65 -12.37 -2.21 9.13
CA ILE A 65 -12.76 -3.56 9.53
C ILE A 65 -13.97 -4.03 8.70
N ILE A 66 -14.97 -3.16 8.52
CA ILE A 66 -16.15 -3.47 7.73
C ILE A 66 -15.77 -3.61 6.25
N TRP A 67 -14.87 -2.77 5.74
CA TRP A 67 -14.31 -2.91 4.39
C TRP A 67 -13.59 -4.25 4.22
N MET A 68 -12.74 -4.64 5.18
CA MET A 68 -12.02 -5.93 5.15
C MET A 68 -12.99 -7.12 5.20
N LYS A 69 -14.09 -7.00 5.95
CA LYS A 69 -15.15 -8.01 5.96
C LYS A 69 -15.82 -8.13 4.59
N ARG A 70 -16.12 -7.01 3.92
CA ARG A 70 -16.62 -7.05 2.54
C ARG A 70 -15.64 -7.69 1.58
N ALA A 71 -14.34 -7.48 1.76
CA ALA A 71 -13.31 -8.19 0.99
C ALA A 71 -13.35 -9.70 1.17
N ALA A 72 -13.46 -10.17 2.42
CA ALA A 72 -13.63 -11.58 2.73
C ALA A 72 -14.92 -12.17 2.13
N GLU A 73 -16.03 -11.43 2.17
CA GLU A 73 -17.31 -11.85 1.57
C GLU A 73 -17.16 -12.04 0.05
N VAL A 74 -16.56 -11.07 -0.67
CA VAL A 74 -16.31 -11.17 -2.12
C VAL A 74 -15.43 -12.38 -2.46
N ALA A 75 -14.34 -12.60 -1.70
CA ALA A 75 -13.45 -13.74 -1.90
C ALA A 75 -14.20 -15.10 -1.78
N LYS A 76 -15.10 -15.22 -0.80
CA LYS A 76 -15.92 -16.41 -0.60
C LYS A 76 -16.96 -16.60 -1.69
N ASP A 77 -17.62 -15.54 -2.12
CA ASP A 77 -18.64 -15.59 -3.17
C ASP A 77 -18.03 -16.06 -4.51
N GLU A 78 -16.77 -15.69 -4.78
CA GLU A 78 -15.98 -16.16 -5.91
C GLU A 78 -15.37 -17.56 -5.72
N GLY A 79 -15.57 -18.18 -4.55
CA GLY A 79 -15.11 -19.53 -4.23
C GLY A 79 -13.61 -19.67 -3.98
N ILE A 80 -12.90 -18.55 -3.77
CA ILE A 80 -11.46 -18.50 -3.49
C ILE A 80 -11.26 -17.71 -2.20
N PRO A 81 -11.22 -18.37 -1.02
CA PRO A 81 -11.24 -17.69 0.28
C PRO A 81 -9.89 -17.06 0.66
N TYR A 82 -8.96 -16.86 -0.28
CA TYR A 82 -7.66 -16.26 -0.01
C TYR A 82 -7.44 -15.07 -0.93
N PHE A 83 -6.98 -13.97 -0.37
CA PHE A 83 -6.81 -12.72 -1.11
C PHE A 83 -5.66 -11.87 -0.58
N ASN A 84 -5.17 -11.00 -1.45
CA ASN A 84 -4.18 -9.96 -1.18
C ASN A 84 -4.85 -8.59 -1.31
N VAL A 85 -4.44 -7.63 -0.50
CA VAL A 85 -4.86 -6.24 -0.69
C VAL A 85 -3.81 -5.54 -1.53
N LEU A 86 -4.16 -5.17 -2.76
CA LEU A 86 -3.23 -4.50 -3.67
C LEU A 86 -3.17 -3.01 -3.39
N GLU A 87 -4.33 -2.38 -3.20
CA GLU A 87 -4.45 -0.94 -2.92
C GLU A 87 -5.59 -0.68 -1.95
N GLN A 88 -5.44 0.34 -1.10
CA GLN A 88 -6.50 0.82 -0.23
C GLN A 88 -6.33 2.33 0.00
N HIS A 89 -7.43 3.06 -0.16
CA HIS A 89 -7.50 4.50 0.04
C HIS A 89 -8.75 4.86 0.85
N THR A 90 -8.56 5.71 1.85
CA THR A 90 -9.66 6.26 2.64
C THR A 90 -9.82 7.73 2.31
N THR A 91 -11.00 8.09 1.82
CA THR A 91 -11.41 9.46 1.54
C THR A 91 -12.53 9.89 2.49
N LYS A 92 -12.83 11.18 2.53
CA LYS A 92 -13.94 11.73 3.30
C LYS A 92 -15.01 12.26 2.36
N ARG A 93 -16.27 11.93 2.63
CA ARG A 93 -17.44 12.46 1.91
C ARG A 93 -18.38 13.12 2.91
N PHE A 94 -18.87 14.32 2.58
CA PHE A 94 -19.87 14.99 3.38
C PHE A 94 -21.22 14.28 3.29
N VAL A 95 -21.85 14.04 4.44
CA VAL A 95 -23.16 13.37 4.55
C VAL A 95 -24.16 14.32 5.20
N ASP A 96 -25.10 14.80 4.40
CA ASP A 96 -26.07 15.84 4.78
C ASP A 96 -26.91 15.48 6.01
N SER A 97 -27.31 14.21 6.15
CA SER A 97 -28.18 13.76 7.24
C SER A 97 -27.55 13.92 8.63
N TYR A 98 -26.22 13.90 8.71
CA TYR A 98 -25.46 14.07 9.96
C TYR A 98 -24.68 15.39 10.00
N ASN A 99 -24.70 16.17 8.90
CA ASN A 99 -23.95 17.42 8.74
C ASN A 99 -22.46 17.26 9.10
N MET A 100 -21.83 16.18 8.62
CA MET A 100 -20.44 15.85 8.89
C MET A 100 -19.82 15.04 7.75
N GLU A 101 -18.48 14.98 7.75
CA GLU A 101 -17.72 14.13 6.82
C GLU A 101 -17.56 12.72 7.38
N LEU A 102 -17.93 11.71 6.58
CA LEU A 102 -17.79 10.29 6.90
C LEU A 102 -16.81 9.62 5.92
N SER A 103 -16.17 8.54 6.37
CA SER A 103 -15.18 7.82 5.58
C SER A 103 -15.79 7.07 4.40
N VAL A 104 -15.08 7.07 3.28
CA VAL A 104 -15.27 6.16 2.17
C VAL A 104 -13.95 5.41 1.97
N VAL A 105 -13.99 4.10 2.22
CA VAL A 105 -12.84 3.20 2.05
C VAL A 105 -12.99 2.52 0.70
N GLU A 106 -12.07 2.78 -0.21
CA GLU A 106 -11.98 2.12 -1.51
C GLU A 106 -10.70 1.30 -1.55
N GLY A 107 -10.75 0.11 -2.13
CA GLY A 107 -9.54 -0.66 -2.33
C GLY A 107 -9.72 -1.75 -3.37
N VAL A 108 -8.62 -2.38 -3.70
CA VAL A 108 -8.54 -3.42 -4.71
C VAL A 108 -7.93 -4.66 -4.07
N ILE A 109 -8.62 -5.78 -4.21
CA ILE A 109 -8.12 -7.08 -3.77
C ILE A 109 -7.83 -7.97 -4.96
N GLN A 110 -6.88 -8.89 -4.81
CA GLN A 110 -6.59 -9.95 -5.76
C GLN A 110 -6.80 -11.30 -5.09
N LEU A 111 -7.60 -12.16 -5.71
CA LEU A 111 -7.82 -13.52 -5.22
C LEU A 111 -6.69 -14.44 -5.67
N ASP A 112 -6.16 -15.25 -4.74
CA ASP A 112 -5.15 -16.27 -5.02
C ASP A 112 -5.65 -17.63 -4.53
N LYS A 113 -5.37 -18.69 -5.30
CA LYS A 113 -5.73 -20.06 -4.91
C LYS A 113 -4.68 -20.70 -4.00
N ASP A 114 -3.48 -20.11 -3.94
CA ASP A 114 -2.41 -20.57 -3.09
C ASP A 114 -2.44 -19.84 -1.73
N PRO A 115 -2.80 -20.53 -0.63
CA PRO A 115 -2.85 -19.92 0.70
C PRO A 115 -1.47 -19.47 1.20
N MET A 116 -0.37 -19.97 0.62
CA MET A 116 0.99 -19.54 1.02
C MET A 116 1.41 -18.20 0.38
N ARG A 117 0.71 -17.77 -0.67
CA ARG A 117 0.95 -16.49 -1.36
C ARG A 117 -0.04 -15.41 -0.94
N ALA A 118 -1.15 -15.79 -0.34
CA ALA A 118 -2.16 -14.87 0.12
C ALA A 118 -1.80 -14.23 1.47
N GLU A 119 -2.13 -12.95 1.61
CA GLU A 119 -2.00 -12.20 2.86
C GLU A 119 -3.11 -12.52 3.85
N PHE A 120 -4.32 -12.79 3.34
CA PHE A 120 -5.52 -12.97 4.17
C PHE A 120 -6.31 -14.22 3.81
N ASP A 121 -6.85 -14.89 4.83
CA ASP A 121 -7.88 -15.94 4.72
C ASP A 121 -9.24 -15.37 5.13
N ALA A 122 -10.20 -15.38 4.21
CA ALA A 122 -11.55 -14.87 4.42
C ALA A 122 -12.27 -15.55 5.59
N ASN A 123 -11.99 -16.83 5.86
CA ASN A 123 -12.59 -17.55 6.98
C ASN A 123 -12.05 -17.07 8.33
N GLU A 124 -10.78 -16.67 8.39
CA GLU A 124 -10.17 -16.11 9.59
C GLU A 124 -10.75 -14.72 9.88
N ILE A 125 -10.85 -13.86 8.86
CA ILE A 125 -11.43 -12.52 8.98
C ILE A 125 -12.86 -12.56 9.53
N GLU A 126 -13.71 -13.46 9.04
CA GLU A 126 -15.08 -13.61 9.58
C GLU A 126 -15.09 -14.05 11.05
N SER A 127 -14.16 -14.92 11.44
CA SER A 127 -14.08 -15.42 12.82
C SER A 127 -13.66 -14.35 13.82
N LEU A 128 -12.82 -13.40 13.40
CA LEU A 128 -12.31 -12.31 14.23
C LEU A 128 -13.37 -11.23 14.50
N VAL A 129 -14.31 -11.03 13.57
CA VAL A 129 -15.34 -10.00 13.68
C VAL A 129 -16.56 -10.48 14.49
N LEU A 130 -16.75 -11.79 14.64
CA LEU A 130 -17.86 -12.37 15.43
C LEU A 130 -17.62 -12.37 16.95
N THR A 131 -16.41 -12.07 17.42
CA THR A 131 -16.09 -12.03 18.86
C THR A 131 -16.55 -10.76 19.59
N ASP A 132 -17.13 -9.77 18.91
CA ASP A 132 -17.62 -8.51 19.50
C ASP A 132 -19.17 -8.40 19.57
N SER A 133 -19.88 -9.52 19.67
CA SER A 133 -21.31 -9.50 20.07
C SER A 133 -21.44 -9.74 21.58
N PRO A 134 -21.97 -8.77 22.37
CA PRO A 134 -22.33 -9.00 23.76
C PRO A 134 -23.52 -9.96 23.93
#